data_AF-A0A4S3MJE6-F1
#
_entry.id   AF-A0A4S3MJE6-F1
#
_cell.length_a   1.000
_cell.length_b   1.000
_cell.length_c   1.000
_cell.angle_alpha   90.00
_cell.angle_beta   90.00
_cell.angle_gamma   90.00
#
_symmetry.space_group_name_H-M   'P 1'
#
loop_
_entity.id
_entity.type
_entity.pdbx_description
1 polymer ?
#
loop_
_entity_poly.entity_id
_entity_poly.type
_entity_poly.pdbx_seq_one_letter_code
_entity_poly.pdbx_strand_id
1 'polypeptide(L)'
;MAERFGGKYSPDGGPRRNHPPAPPGSGDQPPRNPYDERRRTRAGSRSNLLFFVPLIFLIGAFRGDPATLVLSLLAGGLLLLAAWLTREGILAHEAYDARRVARRPAFPRKIFGSVLTGLGLAAGTIGGGEGPLYAALFGVIGAGLHLLSFGPDPLQNKGMEGVDQFQTDRVARAVDEAEKHLAAMKDAILRAGDRSLEARVERFAQTARGLFRTVEGDPGDLTAARKYLSVYLMGARDATAKFADLYARNRNAKARADYEALLTDLETTFASRTTALLENNHADLDVEIQVLRERLQFETPAR
;
A
#
# COMPACT_ATOMS: atom_id res chain seq x y z
N MET A 1 -45.30 14.98 -12.24
CA MET A 1 -44.42 16.15 -12.13
C MET A 1 -43.04 15.65 -11.74
N ALA A 2 -42.05 15.77 -12.63
CA ALA A 2 -40.70 15.27 -12.40
C ALA A 2 -39.83 16.39 -11.82
N GLU A 3 -39.46 16.30 -10.55
CA GLU A 3 -38.43 17.18 -9.99
C GLU A 3 -37.05 16.68 -10.42
N ARG A 4 -36.28 17.56 -11.08
CA ARG A 4 -34.89 17.30 -11.45
C ARG A 4 -34.00 17.61 -10.24
N PHE A 5 -33.23 16.62 -9.79
CA PHE A 5 -32.22 16.81 -8.75
C PHE A 5 -31.01 17.57 -9.32
N GLY A 6 -30.84 18.83 -8.94
CA GLY A 6 -29.65 19.64 -9.20
C GLY A 6 -28.83 19.82 -7.92
N GLY A 7 -27.56 19.44 -7.96
CA GLY A 7 -26.59 19.65 -6.86
C GLY A 7 -25.81 20.95 -7.05
N LYS A 8 -25.00 21.35 -6.04
CA LYS A 8 -24.28 22.64 -6.01
C LYS A 8 -23.25 22.88 -7.14
N TYR A 9 -23.07 21.92 -8.04
CA TYR A 9 -22.18 21.99 -9.20
C TYR A 9 -22.90 21.67 -10.52
N SER A 10 -24.24 21.70 -10.55
CA SER A 10 -24.97 21.62 -11.81
C SER A 10 -24.78 22.91 -12.62
N PRO A 11 -24.48 22.81 -13.93
CA PRO A 11 -24.17 23.97 -14.78
C PRO A 11 -25.35 24.93 -14.95
N ASP A 12 -26.58 24.47 -14.65
CA ASP A 12 -27.77 25.31 -14.60
C ASP A 12 -27.97 25.81 -13.15
N GLY A 13 -27.60 27.08 -12.91
CA GLY A 13 -27.65 27.76 -11.62
C GLY A 13 -29.07 27.95 -11.07
N GLY A 14 -29.68 26.88 -10.55
CA GLY A 14 -30.97 26.91 -9.84
C GLY A 14 -30.87 27.37 -8.37
N PRO A 15 -31.97 27.85 -7.76
CA PRO A 15 -31.94 28.63 -6.52
C PRO A 15 -31.44 27.84 -5.31
N ARG A 16 -30.62 28.50 -4.49
CA ARG A 16 -30.10 27.99 -3.21
C ARG A 16 -31.25 27.53 -2.30
N ARG A 17 -31.36 26.21 -2.05
CA ARG A 17 -32.09 25.70 -0.90
C ARG A 17 -31.27 25.96 0.36
N ASN A 18 -31.79 26.82 1.23
CA ASN A 18 -31.26 27.14 2.56
C ASN A 18 -30.97 25.84 3.33
N HIS A 19 -29.68 25.55 3.55
CA HIS A 19 -29.28 24.56 4.54
C HIS A 19 -29.36 25.21 5.94
N PRO A 20 -29.72 24.46 6.99
CA PRO A 20 -29.65 24.97 8.36
C PRO A 20 -28.21 25.39 8.69
N PRO A 21 -28.00 26.41 9.55
CA PRO A 21 -26.66 26.83 9.94
C PRO A 21 -25.91 25.67 10.58
N ALA A 22 -24.66 25.45 10.16
CA ALA A 22 -23.78 24.47 10.78
C ALA A 22 -23.49 24.86 12.25
N PRO A 23 -23.27 23.89 13.16
CA PRO A 23 -22.91 24.18 14.54
C PRO A 23 -21.60 25.00 14.60
N PRO A 24 -21.49 26.00 15.50
CA PRO A 24 -20.28 26.79 15.62
C PRO A 24 -19.15 25.92 16.19
N GLY A 25 -18.12 25.65 15.39
CA GLY A 25 -16.95 24.86 15.80
C GLY A 25 -16.23 24.07 14.70
N SER A 26 -16.79 23.97 13.49
CA SER A 26 -16.10 23.36 12.35
C SER A 26 -15.36 24.44 11.55
N GLY A 27 -14.06 24.56 11.78
CA GLY A 27 -13.18 25.41 10.98
C GLY A 27 -13.24 25.04 9.49
N ASP A 28 -13.01 26.06 8.66
CA ASP A 28 -13.03 26.10 7.19
C ASP A 28 -11.98 25.18 6.53
N GLN A 29 -11.97 23.88 6.86
CA GLN A 29 -11.20 22.90 6.12
C GLN A 29 -12.09 22.31 5.02
N PRO A 30 -11.75 22.49 3.72
CA PRO A 30 -12.48 21.83 2.66
C PRO A 30 -12.50 20.32 2.93
N PRO A 31 -13.62 19.61 2.69
CA PRO A 31 -13.71 18.19 2.95
C PRO A 31 -12.58 17.48 2.20
N ARG A 32 -11.63 16.90 2.94
CA ARG A 32 -10.52 16.12 2.37
C ARG A 32 -11.11 15.07 1.45
N ASN A 33 -10.75 15.13 0.17
CA ASN A 33 -11.31 14.22 -0.82
C ASN A 33 -10.82 12.80 -0.48
N PRO A 34 -11.73 11.82 -0.29
CA PRO A 34 -11.38 10.45 0.12
C PRO A 34 -10.51 9.70 -0.92
N TYR A 35 -10.28 10.30 -2.08
CA TYR A 35 -9.43 9.80 -3.15
C TYR A 35 -8.05 10.48 -3.23
N ASP A 36 -7.77 11.55 -2.48
CA ASP A 36 -6.48 12.25 -2.54
C ASP A 36 -5.30 11.35 -2.12
N GLU A 37 -5.58 10.31 -1.32
CA GLU A 37 -4.58 9.33 -0.86
C GLU A 37 -4.56 8.02 -1.66
N ARG A 38 -5.53 7.77 -2.56
CA ARG A 38 -5.58 6.52 -3.33
C ARG A 38 -4.68 6.59 -4.56
N ARG A 39 -3.38 6.32 -4.39
CA ARG A 39 -2.50 6.02 -5.53
C ARG A 39 -2.89 4.68 -6.16
N ARG A 40 -3.12 4.67 -7.48
CA ARG A 40 -3.31 3.42 -8.23
C ARG A 40 -2.04 2.58 -8.10
N THR A 41 -2.21 1.28 -7.83
CA THR A 41 -1.08 0.35 -7.88
C THR A 41 -0.46 0.35 -9.28
N ARG A 42 0.86 0.38 -9.33
CA ARG A 42 1.68 0.19 -10.53
C ARG A 42 1.68 -1.28 -10.97
N ALA A 43 1.25 -2.22 -10.11
CA ALA A 43 0.98 -3.62 -10.46
C ALA A 43 -0.34 -3.78 -11.27
N GLY A 44 -0.46 -3.01 -12.36
CA GLY A 44 -1.64 -2.92 -13.21
C GLY A 44 -1.53 -3.74 -14.50
N SER A 45 -2.07 -3.18 -15.59
CA SER A 45 -2.17 -3.87 -16.90
C SER A 45 -0.82 -4.38 -17.44
N ARG A 46 0.27 -3.64 -17.21
CA ARG A 46 1.61 -3.98 -17.70
C ARG A 46 2.15 -5.28 -17.09
N SER A 47 1.97 -5.50 -15.78
CA SER A 47 2.39 -6.74 -15.13
C SER A 47 1.46 -7.90 -15.47
N ASN A 48 0.16 -7.65 -15.69
CA ASN A 48 -0.78 -8.70 -16.08
C ASN A 48 -0.49 -9.26 -17.47
N LEU A 49 -0.01 -8.43 -18.41
CA LEU A 49 0.40 -8.85 -19.75
C LEU A 49 1.48 -9.95 -19.73
N LEU A 50 2.40 -9.91 -18.75
CA LEU A 50 3.47 -10.91 -18.62
C LEU A 50 2.95 -12.33 -18.34
N PHE A 51 1.72 -12.49 -17.85
CA PHE A 51 1.14 -13.82 -17.61
C PHE A 51 0.53 -14.45 -18.87
N PHE A 52 0.21 -13.65 -19.89
CA PHE A 52 -0.43 -14.14 -21.11
C PHE A 52 0.56 -14.50 -22.20
N VAL A 53 1.64 -13.73 -22.35
CA VAL A 53 2.71 -13.98 -23.34
C VAL A 53 3.28 -15.41 -23.26
N PRO A 54 3.52 -16.00 -22.06
CA PRO A 54 4.08 -17.36 -21.94
C PRO A 54 3.19 -18.46 -22.51
N LEU A 55 1.87 -18.23 -22.62
CA LEU A 55 0.91 -19.21 -23.11
C LEU A 55 1.16 -19.59 -24.58
N ILE A 56 1.78 -18.69 -25.37
CA ILE A 56 2.14 -18.97 -26.77
C ILE A 56 3.12 -20.15 -26.84
N PHE A 57 4.09 -20.21 -25.92
CA PHE A 57 5.04 -21.33 -25.84
C PHE A 57 4.33 -22.63 -25.45
N LEU A 58 3.34 -22.57 -24.57
CA LEU A 58 2.57 -23.75 -24.14
C LEU A 58 1.70 -24.33 -25.25
N ILE A 59 1.11 -23.48 -26.11
CA ILE A 59 0.29 -23.92 -27.26
C ILE A 59 1.15 -24.61 -28.32
N GLY A 60 2.37 -24.10 -28.56
CA GLY A 60 3.33 -24.70 -29.50
C GLY A 60 3.97 -26.00 -28.99
N ALA A 61 4.10 -26.14 -27.66
CA ALA A 61 4.79 -27.25 -27.02
C ALA A 61 4.24 -28.64 -27.41
N PHE A 62 2.93 -28.77 -27.58
CA PHE A 62 2.27 -30.05 -27.86
C PHE A 62 2.33 -30.50 -29.33
N ARG A 63 2.96 -29.71 -30.21
CA ARG A 63 3.05 -30.01 -31.65
C ARG A 63 4.43 -30.47 -32.11
N GLY A 64 5.43 -30.45 -31.22
CA GLY A 64 6.82 -30.80 -31.54
C GLY A 64 7.29 -32.11 -30.90
N ASP A 65 8.56 -32.41 -31.12
CA ASP A 65 9.24 -33.57 -30.54
C ASP A 65 9.40 -33.43 -29.01
N PRO A 66 9.67 -34.52 -28.26
CA PRO A 66 9.79 -34.49 -26.80
C PRO A 66 10.77 -33.43 -26.27
N ALA A 67 11.87 -33.17 -26.98
CA ALA A 67 12.82 -32.12 -26.62
C ALA A 67 12.20 -30.71 -26.71
N THR A 68 11.47 -30.42 -27.79
CA THR A 68 10.72 -29.17 -27.97
C THR A 68 9.65 -29.00 -26.91
N LEU A 69 8.95 -30.08 -26.54
CA LEU A 69 7.97 -30.07 -25.46
C LEU A 69 8.60 -29.65 -24.12
N VAL A 70 9.70 -30.30 -23.73
CA VAL A 70 10.39 -30.01 -22.46
C VAL A 70 10.92 -28.57 -22.43
N LEU A 71 11.56 -28.11 -23.51
CA LEU A 71 12.10 -26.75 -23.59
C LEU A 71 11.00 -25.68 -23.60
N SER A 72 9.88 -25.94 -24.27
CA SER A 72 8.73 -25.01 -24.30
C SER A 72 8.02 -24.93 -22.94
N LEU A 73 7.90 -26.06 -22.22
CA LEU A 73 7.38 -26.08 -20.85
C LEU A 73 8.32 -25.35 -19.89
N LEU A 74 9.63 -25.55 -20.03
CA LEU A 74 10.64 -24.85 -19.23
C LEU A 74 10.60 -23.34 -19.52
N ALA A 75 10.53 -22.93 -20.78
CA ALA A 75 10.37 -21.54 -21.18
C ALA A 75 9.11 -20.91 -20.60
N GLY A 76 7.96 -21.56 -20.76
CA GLY A 76 6.67 -21.10 -20.21
C GLY A 76 6.71 -21.00 -18.69
N GLY A 77 7.26 -22.00 -18.00
CA GLY A 77 7.41 -22.01 -16.55
C GLY A 77 8.31 -20.90 -16.03
N LEU A 78 9.47 -20.67 -16.66
CA LEU A 78 10.38 -19.58 -16.31
C LEU A 78 9.73 -18.22 -16.50
N LEU A 79 8.99 -18.01 -17.60
CA LEU A 79 8.33 -16.73 -17.87
C LEU A 79 7.14 -16.48 -16.93
N LEU A 80 6.37 -17.51 -16.57
CA LEU A 80 5.30 -17.40 -15.57
C LEU A 80 5.87 -17.09 -14.17
N LEU A 81 6.98 -17.74 -13.80
CA LEU A 81 7.69 -17.44 -12.56
C LEU A 81 8.24 -16.01 -12.57
N ALA A 82 8.80 -15.55 -13.70
CA ALA A 82 9.25 -14.17 -13.89
C ALA A 82 8.09 -13.17 -13.72
N ALA A 83 6.93 -13.45 -14.31
CA ALA A 83 5.73 -12.61 -14.20
C ALA A 83 5.24 -12.50 -12.75
N TRP A 84 5.17 -13.63 -12.05
CA TRP A 84 4.80 -13.68 -10.64
C TRP A 84 5.76 -12.89 -9.77
N LEU A 85 7.06 -13.12 -9.94
CA LEU A 85 8.10 -12.44 -9.17
C LEU A 85 8.10 -10.93 -9.42
N THR A 86 7.91 -10.51 -10.67
CA THR A 86 7.84 -9.09 -11.05
C THR A 86 6.62 -8.41 -10.43
N ARG A 87 5.47 -9.07 -10.44
CA ARG A 87 4.26 -8.55 -9.79
C ARG A 87 4.47 -8.35 -8.29
N GLU A 88 5.05 -9.34 -7.62
CA GLU A 88 5.39 -9.22 -6.20
C GLU A 88 6.47 -8.16 -5.91
N GLY A 89 7.43 -7.99 -6.82
CA GLY A 89 8.46 -6.96 -6.73
C GLY A 89 7.90 -5.55 -6.88
N ILE A 90 6.93 -5.34 -7.78
CA ILE A 90 6.25 -4.05 -7.93
C ILE A 90 5.47 -3.71 -6.65
N LEU A 91 4.73 -4.66 -6.09
CA LEU A 91 3.99 -4.45 -4.84
C LEU A 91 4.92 -4.15 -3.66
N ALA A 92 6.05 -4.85 -3.56
CA ALA A 92 7.06 -4.58 -2.54
C ALA A 92 7.70 -3.20 -2.70
N HIS A 93 7.99 -2.78 -3.94
CA HIS A 93 8.51 -1.44 -4.22
C HIS A 93 7.49 -0.35 -3.87
N GLU A 94 6.21 -0.55 -4.18
CA GLU A 94 5.16 0.39 -3.78
C GLU A 94 5.04 0.55 -2.26
N ALA A 95 5.13 -0.56 -1.52
CA ALA A 95 5.15 -0.53 -0.06
C ALA A 95 6.37 0.23 0.47
N TYR A 96 7.53 0.03 -0.14
CA TYR A 96 8.77 0.77 0.17
C TYR A 96 8.64 2.27 -0.11
N ASP A 97 8.08 2.64 -1.27
CA ASP A 97 7.90 4.03 -1.68
C ASP A 97 6.90 4.79 -0.79
N ALA A 98 5.85 4.10 -0.34
CA ALA A 98 4.78 4.68 0.47
C ALA A 98 5.22 5.09 1.88
N ARG A 99 6.28 4.47 2.40
CA ARG A 99 6.79 4.69 3.76
C ARG A 99 7.91 5.71 3.77
N ARG A 100 8.01 6.52 4.82
CA ARG A 100 9.16 7.44 5.01
C ARG A 100 10.41 6.69 5.40
N VAL A 101 10.23 5.63 6.19
CA VAL A 101 11.31 4.79 6.70
C VAL A 101 11.01 3.34 6.33
N ALA A 102 11.90 2.71 5.56
CA ALA A 102 11.68 1.35 5.05
C ALA A 102 13.00 0.62 4.79
N ARG A 103 13.02 -0.69 5.10
CA ARG A 103 14.12 -1.57 4.71
C ARG A 103 14.01 -1.93 3.23
N ARG A 104 15.16 -2.13 2.58
CA ARG A 104 15.19 -2.72 1.25
C ARG A 104 14.52 -4.11 1.26
N PRO A 105 13.82 -4.51 0.19
CA PRO A 105 13.33 -5.87 0.03
C PRO A 105 14.45 -6.89 0.23
N ALA A 106 14.16 -7.98 0.96
CA ALA A 106 15.15 -9.02 1.26
C ALA A 106 15.65 -9.75 0.00
N PHE A 107 14.84 -9.76 -1.06
CA PHE A 107 15.16 -10.39 -2.34
C PHE A 107 14.79 -9.45 -3.50
N PRO A 108 15.70 -9.17 -4.45
CA PRO A 108 15.46 -8.24 -5.55
C PRO A 108 14.64 -8.93 -6.67
N ARG A 109 13.34 -9.01 -6.41
CA ARG A 109 12.36 -9.76 -7.21
C ARG A 109 12.30 -9.33 -8.67
N LYS A 110 12.30 -8.03 -8.99
CA LYS A 110 12.24 -7.53 -10.38
C LYS A 110 13.54 -7.79 -11.15
N ILE A 111 14.70 -7.73 -10.47
CA ILE A 111 15.99 -8.09 -11.06
C ILE A 111 16.00 -9.57 -11.43
N PHE A 112 15.61 -10.45 -10.51
CA PHE A 112 15.50 -11.88 -10.79
C PHE A 112 14.41 -12.19 -11.84
N GLY A 113 13.30 -11.45 -11.85
CA GLY A 113 12.29 -11.54 -12.90
C GLY A 113 12.84 -11.23 -14.29
N SER A 114 13.75 -10.24 -14.40
CA SER A 114 14.47 -9.93 -15.64
C SER A 114 15.39 -11.09 -16.06
N VAL A 115 16.16 -11.67 -15.14
CA VAL A 115 17.02 -12.83 -15.43
C VAL A 115 16.20 -14.03 -15.89
N LEU A 116 15.11 -14.36 -15.19
CA LEU A 116 14.21 -15.45 -15.55
C LEU A 116 13.52 -15.21 -16.91
N THR A 117 13.20 -13.96 -17.23
CA THR A 117 12.67 -13.59 -18.55
C THR A 117 13.68 -13.90 -19.65
N GLY A 118 14.94 -13.53 -19.45
CA GLY A 118 16.00 -13.85 -20.40
C GLY A 118 16.23 -15.36 -20.57
N LEU A 119 16.27 -16.11 -19.46
CA LEU A 119 16.42 -17.56 -19.49
C LEU A 119 15.23 -18.25 -20.16
N GLY A 120 14.01 -17.79 -19.89
CA GLY A 120 12.80 -18.32 -20.52
C GLY A 120 12.78 -18.11 -22.03
N LEU A 121 13.17 -16.92 -22.50
CA LEU A 121 13.27 -16.63 -23.93
C LEU A 121 14.40 -17.41 -24.61
N ALA A 122 15.56 -17.56 -23.95
CA ALA A 122 16.65 -18.39 -24.46
C ALA A 122 16.21 -19.85 -24.61
N ALA A 123 15.55 -20.42 -23.59
CA ALA A 123 15.01 -21.77 -23.64
C ALA A 123 13.97 -21.95 -24.74
N GLY A 124 13.04 -20.99 -24.90
CA GLY A 124 12.03 -21.01 -25.95
C GLY A 124 12.62 -20.91 -27.36
N THR A 125 13.69 -20.13 -27.52
CA THR A 125 14.43 -19.98 -28.78
C THR A 125 15.08 -21.30 -29.19
N ILE A 126 15.79 -21.96 -28.26
CA ILE A 126 16.40 -23.28 -28.50
C ILE A 126 15.30 -24.32 -28.79
N GLY A 127 14.20 -24.29 -28.05
CA GLY A 127 13.06 -25.20 -28.26
C GLY A 127 12.41 -25.04 -29.64
N GLY A 128 12.46 -23.83 -30.20
CA GLY A 128 12.02 -23.51 -31.56
C GLY A 128 12.99 -23.92 -32.67
N GLY A 129 14.14 -24.52 -32.33
CA GLY A 129 15.14 -25.01 -33.29
C GLY A 129 16.22 -23.99 -33.67
N GLU A 130 16.23 -22.82 -33.04
CA GLU A 130 17.23 -21.78 -33.31
C GLU A 130 18.56 -22.05 -32.59
N GLY A 131 19.65 -21.54 -33.15
CA GLY A 131 21.00 -21.74 -32.61
C GLY A 131 21.27 -21.02 -31.28
N PRO A 132 22.30 -21.43 -30.51
CA PRO A 132 22.66 -20.84 -29.22
C PRO A 132 22.93 -19.33 -29.26
N LEU A 133 23.42 -18.82 -30.40
CA LEU A 133 23.65 -17.39 -30.60
C LEU A 133 22.36 -16.58 -30.54
N TYR A 134 21.31 -17.03 -31.24
CA TYR A 134 19.98 -16.38 -31.20
C TYR A 134 19.35 -16.50 -29.81
N ALA A 135 19.53 -17.64 -29.15
CA ALA A 135 19.05 -17.84 -27.78
C ALA A 135 19.69 -16.85 -26.80
N ALA A 136 21.01 -16.66 -26.91
CA ALA A 136 21.73 -15.66 -26.11
C ALA A 136 21.25 -14.24 -26.41
N LEU A 137 21.07 -13.90 -27.69
CA LEU A 137 20.63 -12.57 -28.11
C LEU A 137 19.23 -12.25 -27.60
N PHE A 138 18.24 -13.13 -27.82
CA PHE A 138 16.88 -12.93 -27.32
C PHE A 138 16.81 -12.98 -25.80
N GLY A 139 17.66 -13.78 -25.15
CA GLY A 139 17.77 -13.80 -23.69
C GLY A 139 18.26 -12.46 -23.13
N VAL A 140 19.33 -11.90 -23.68
CA VAL A 140 19.89 -10.60 -23.25
C VAL A 140 18.91 -9.46 -23.54
N ILE A 141 18.35 -9.41 -24.75
CA ILE A 141 17.37 -8.38 -25.14
C ILE A 141 16.14 -8.46 -24.25
N GLY A 142 15.61 -9.66 -24.02
CA GLY A 142 14.43 -9.87 -23.18
C GLY A 142 14.66 -9.48 -21.72
N ALA A 143 15.80 -9.87 -21.14
CA ALA A 143 16.18 -9.45 -19.80
C ALA A 143 16.32 -7.92 -19.71
N GLY A 144 17.00 -7.29 -20.67
CA GLY A 144 17.19 -5.84 -20.74
C GLY A 144 15.86 -5.09 -20.87
N LEU A 145 15.00 -5.49 -21.80
CA LEU A 145 13.67 -4.88 -21.97
C LEU A 145 12.79 -5.04 -20.74
N HIS A 146 12.86 -6.19 -20.07
CA HIS A 146 12.17 -6.40 -18.81
C HIS A 146 12.67 -5.45 -17.72
N LEU A 147 13.99 -5.35 -17.55
CA LEU A 147 14.58 -4.46 -16.55
C LEU A 147 14.26 -2.98 -16.84
N LEU A 148 14.29 -2.56 -18.10
CA LEU A 148 13.91 -1.20 -18.51
C LEU A 148 12.41 -0.92 -18.27
N SER A 149 11.55 -1.91 -18.48
CA SER A 149 10.10 -1.76 -18.33
C SER A 149 9.64 -1.64 -16.87
N PHE A 150 10.29 -2.37 -15.96
CA PHE A 150 9.87 -2.47 -14.55
C PHE A 150 10.82 -1.80 -13.55
N GLY A 151 12.03 -1.47 -13.99
CA GLY A 151 13.11 -0.92 -13.17
C GLY A 151 13.65 -1.92 -12.13
N PRO A 152 14.84 -1.67 -11.57
CA PRO A 152 15.37 -2.48 -10.47
C PRO A 152 14.57 -2.32 -9.17
N ASP A 153 14.69 -3.29 -8.27
CA ASP A 153 14.21 -3.18 -6.89
C ASP A 153 15.05 -2.16 -6.10
N PRO A 154 14.50 -1.50 -5.06
CA PRO A 154 15.27 -0.61 -4.22
C PRO A 154 16.31 -1.43 -3.43
N LEU A 155 17.59 -1.04 -3.51
CA LEU A 155 18.71 -1.80 -2.94
C LEU A 155 19.26 -1.19 -1.64
N GLN A 156 18.70 -0.06 -1.21
CA GLN A 156 19.13 0.68 -0.03
C GLN A 156 17.98 0.85 0.95
N ASN A 157 18.32 1.03 2.22
CA ASN A 157 17.34 1.37 3.23
C ASN A 157 17.00 2.87 3.14
N LYS A 158 15.76 3.22 3.45
CA LYS A 158 15.24 4.58 3.40
C LYS A 158 15.04 5.12 4.81
N GLY A 159 15.48 6.34 5.08
CA GLY A 159 15.18 7.06 6.32
C GLY A 159 15.78 6.44 7.59
N MET A 160 16.89 5.72 7.46
CA MET A 160 17.60 5.06 8.57
C MET A 160 18.92 5.76 8.96
N GLU A 161 19.13 6.99 8.52
CA GLU A 161 20.35 7.76 8.78
C GLU A 161 20.22 8.50 10.13
N GLY A 162 21.17 8.33 11.04
CA GLY A 162 21.29 9.12 12.28
C GLY A 162 20.41 8.71 13.47
N VAL A 163 19.49 7.76 13.31
CA VAL A 163 18.65 7.20 14.40
C VAL A 163 19.13 5.78 14.73
N ASP A 164 19.12 5.40 16.01
CA ASP A 164 19.45 4.03 16.45
C ASP A 164 18.70 3.00 15.59
N GLN A 165 19.47 2.23 14.81
CA GLN A 165 18.98 1.25 13.86
C GLN A 165 18.00 0.27 14.52
N PHE A 166 18.20 -0.04 15.80
CA PHE A 166 17.30 -0.89 16.58
C PHE A 166 15.92 -0.27 16.81
N GLN A 167 15.83 1.04 17.05
CA GLN A 167 14.54 1.72 17.24
C GLN A 167 13.75 1.76 15.93
N THR A 168 14.41 2.16 14.85
CA THR A 168 13.83 2.20 13.51
C THR A 168 13.32 0.81 13.07
N ASP A 169 14.09 -0.24 13.35
CA ASP A 169 13.72 -1.62 13.06
C ASP A 169 12.53 -2.13 13.89
N ARG A 170 12.33 -1.60 15.09
CA ARG A 170 11.17 -1.93 15.92
C ARG A 170 9.91 -1.24 15.39
N VAL A 171 10.03 0.02 14.95
CA VAL A 171 8.92 0.76 14.32
C VAL A 171 8.47 0.04 13.06
N ALA A 172 9.40 -0.25 12.13
CA ALA A 172 9.09 -0.90 10.87
C ALA A 172 8.34 -2.24 11.07
N ARG A 173 8.82 -3.08 12.00
CA ARG A 173 8.15 -4.34 12.35
C ARG A 173 6.76 -4.13 12.95
N ALA A 174 6.59 -3.16 13.83
CA ALA A 174 5.29 -2.87 14.42
C ALA A 174 4.28 -2.39 13.38
N VAL A 175 4.71 -1.55 12.43
CA VAL A 175 3.88 -1.07 11.32
C VAL A 175 3.54 -2.22 10.35
N ASP A 176 4.48 -3.11 10.06
CA ASP A 176 4.24 -4.28 9.22
C ASP A 176 3.14 -5.19 9.80
N GLU A 177 3.19 -5.49 11.10
CA GLU A 177 2.14 -6.27 11.75
C GLU A 177 0.80 -5.52 11.78
N ALA A 178 0.81 -4.21 11.99
CA ALA A 178 -0.38 -3.37 11.96
C ALA A 178 -1.06 -3.37 10.57
N GLU A 179 -0.28 -3.27 9.48
CA GLU A 179 -0.80 -3.38 8.10
C GLU A 179 -1.38 -4.77 7.81
N LYS A 180 -0.81 -5.86 8.36
CA LYS A 180 -1.40 -7.20 8.25
C LYS A 180 -2.78 -7.26 8.91
N HIS A 181 -2.95 -6.61 10.06
CA HIS A 181 -4.25 -6.52 10.72
C HIS A 181 -5.27 -5.74 9.88
N LEU A 182 -4.88 -4.61 9.28
CA LEU A 182 -5.74 -3.85 8.37
C LEU A 182 -6.13 -4.65 7.12
N ALA A 183 -5.18 -5.35 6.51
CA ALA A 183 -5.44 -6.23 5.36
C ALA A 183 -6.43 -7.33 5.72
N ALA A 184 -6.21 -8.04 6.84
CA ALA A 184 -7.12 -9.08 7.31
C ALA A 184 -8.52 -8.53 7.68
N MET A 185 -8.60 -7.31 8.21
CA MET A 185 -9.87 -6.63 8.48
C MET A 185 -10.62 -6.31 7.17
N LYS A 186 -9.92 -5.83 6.15
CA LYS A 186 -10.47 -5.56 4.81
C LYS A 186 -10.95 -6.84 4.12
N ASP A 187 -10.21 -7.94 4.24
CA ASP A 187 -10.64 -9.22 3.67
C ASP A 187 -11.86 -9.79 4.41
N ALA A 188 -11.88 -9.64 5.73
CA ALA A 188 -12.98 -10.13 6.55
C ALA A 188 -14.32 -9.44 6.22
N ILE A 189 -14.32 -8.12 6.00
CA ILE A 189 -15.56 -7.37 5.76
C ILE A 189 -16.22 -7.72 4.42
N LEU A 190 -15.48 -8.22 3.44
CA LEU A 190 -16.05 -8.65 2.14
C LEU A 190 -17.15 -9.70 2.30
N ARG A 191 -17.07 -10.55 3.32
CA ARG A 191 -18.09 -11.57 3.61
C ARG A 191 -19.43 -10.97 4.01
N ALA A 192 -19.45 -9.73 4.51
CA ALA A 192 -20.69 -9.02 4.80
C ALA A 192 -21.44 -8.62 3.51
N GLY A 193 -20.75 -8.48 2.37
CA GLY A 193 -21.35 -8.13 1.07
C GLY A 193 -22.09 -6.79 1.09
N ASP A 194 -21.65 -5.85 1.92
CA ASP A 194 -22.24 -4.51 2.06
C ASP A 194 -21.19 -3.46 1.68
N ARG A 195 -21.37 -2.86 0.49
CA ARG A 195 -20.46 -1.86 -0.06
C ARG A 195 -20.28 -0.64 0.84
N SER A 196 -21.29 -0.28 1.62
CA SER A 196 -21.19 0.87 2.53
C SER A 196 -20.21 0.56 3.65
N LEU A 197 -20.28 -0.64 4.23
CA LEU A 197 -19.37 -1.08 5.28
C LEU A 197 -17.95 -1.33 4.77
N GLU A 198 -17.80 -1.88 3.57
CA GLU A 198 -16.50 -1.97 2.91
C GLU A 198 -15.83 -0.59 2.75
N ALA A 199 -16.60 0.42 2.32
CA ALA A 199 -16.10 1.78 2.22
C ALA A 199 -15.74 2.38 3.58
N ARG A 200 -16.50 2.07 4.64
CA ARG A 200 -16.17 2.50 6.01
C ARG A 200 -14.87 1.89 6.52
N VAL A 201 -14.67 0.58 6.35
CA VAL A 201 -13.43 -0.10 6.74
C VAL A 201 -12.23 0.49 6.00
N GLU A 202 -12.37 0.80 4.72
CA GLU A 202 -11.31 1.44 3.95
C GLU A 202 -10.99 2.86 4.46
N ARG A 203 -11.99 3.65 4.87
CA ARG A 203 -11.75 4.96 5.51
C ARG A 203 -11.00 4.82 6.84
N PHE A 204 -11.42 3.88 7.68
CA PHE A 204 -10.68 3.58 8.91
C PHE A 204 -9.23 3.19 8.62
N ALA A 205 -8.99 2.34 7.62
CA ALA A 205 -7.63 1.95 7.22
C ALA A 205 -6.78 3.15 6.78
N GLN A 206 -7.37 4.14 6.08
CA GLN A 206 -6.69 5.40 5.75
C GLN A 206 -6.32 6.21 7.00
N THR A 207 -7.25 6.36 7.95
CA THR A 207 -6.98 7.04 9.23
C THR A 207 -5.87 6.35 10.01
N ALA A 208 -5.89 5.02 10.10
CA ALA A 208 -4.85 4.24 10.77
C ALA A 208 -3.47 4.40 10.09
N ARG A 209 -3.42 4.45 8.75
CA ARG A 209 -2.18 4.74 8.00
C ARG A 209 -1.65 6.15 8.26
N GLY A 210 -2.52 7.11 8.57
CA GLY A 210 -2.12 8.42 9.08
C GLY A 210 -1.25 8.28 10.33
N LEU A 211 -1.73 7.53 11.32
CA LEU A 211 -0.99 7.24 12.56
C LEU A 211 0.34 6.51 12.28
N PHE A 212 0.35 5.52 11.39
CA PHE A 212 1.57 4.78 11.05
C PHE A 212 2.64 5.72 10.49
N ARG A 213 2.27 6.61 9.57
CA ARG A 213 3.19 7.59 8.98
C ARG A 213 3.75 8.56 10.00
N THR A 214 2.96 8.96 11.00
CA THR A 214 3.45 9.81 12.10
C THR A 214 4.50 9.08 12.93
N VAL A 215 4.24 7.83 13.34
CA VAL A 215 5.18 7.02 14.12
C VAL A 215 6.41 6.61 13.31
N GLU A 216 6.30 6.44 12.00
CA GLU A 216 7.46 6.26 11.11
C GLU A 216 8.29 7.53 10.99
N GLY A 217 7.67 8.71 11.11
CA GLY A 217 8.34 10.00 11.07
C GLY A 217 9.14 10.30 12.35
N ASP A 218 8.68 9.80 13.49
CA ASP A 218 9.36 9.90 14.78
C ASP A 218 9.34 8.54 15.53
N PRO A 219 10.44 7.78 15.50
CA PRO A 219 10.55 6.49 16.19
C PRO A 219 10.35 6.55 17.71
N GLY A 220 10.53 7.71 18.34
CA GLY A 220 10.27 7.92 19.78
C GLY A 220 8.81 7.68 20.16
N ASP A 221 7.89 7.99 19.23
CA ASP A 221 6.45 7.87 19.42
C ASP A 221 5.93 6.44 19.50
N LEU A 222 6.76 5.45 19.12
CA LEU A 222 6.35 4.04 19.07
C LEU A 222 5.81 3.55 20.42
N THR A 223 6.42 3.97 21.53
CA THR A 223 5.98 3.55 22.86
C THR A 223 4.56 4.01 23.14
N ALA A 224 4.25 5.24 22.74
CA ALA A 224 2.98 5.88 23.00
C ALA A 224 1.89 5.45 21.98
N ALA A 225 2.28 4.97 20.80
CA ALA A 225 1.39 4.43 19.79
C ALA A 225 1.20 2.89 19.85
N ARG A 226 2.08 2.15 20.54
CA ARG A 226 2.14 0.67 20.51
C ARG A 226 0.78 -0.02 20.67
N LYS A 227 -0.04 0.42 21.62
CA LYS A 227 -1.37 -0.16 21.90
C LYS A 227 -2.31 -0.06 20.69
N TYR A 228 -2.19 1.00 19.91
CA TYR A 228 -2.97 1.25 18.70
C TYR A 228 -2.53 0.33 17.56
N LEU A 229 -1.22 0.21 17.32
CA LEU A 229 -0.67 -0.64 16.26
C LEU A 229 -0.88 -2.14 16.50
N SER A 230 -1.04 -2.58 17.76
CA SER A 230 -1.24 -3.99 18.10
C SER A 230 -2.64 -4.30 18.62
N VAL A 231 -2.91 -4.02 19.89
CA VAL A 231 -4.11 -4.48 20.61
C VAL A 231 -5.40 -3.98 19.95
N TYR A 232 -5.46 -2.70 19.58
CA TYR A 232 -6.67 -2.14 18.98
C TYR A 232 -6.91 -2.62 17.56
N LEU A 233 -5.87 -2.74 16.73
CA LEU A 233 -6.03 -3.27 15.37
C LEU A 233 -6.35 -4.77 15.34
N MET A 234 -5.71 -5.54 16.20
CA MET A 234 -6.04 -6.96 16.38
C MET A 234 -7.51 -7.11 16.84
N GLY A 235 -7.93 -6.32 17.84
CA GLY A 235 -9.33 -6.31 18.29
C GLY A 235 -10.31 -5.87 17.21
N ALA A 236 -9.98 -4.84 16.43
CA ALA A 236 -10.80 -4.36 15.32
C ALA A 236 -10.96 -5.40 14.21
N ARG A 237 -9.85 -6.09 13.85
CA ARG A 237 -9.85 -7.20 12.90
C ARG A 237 -10.74 -8.35 13.39
N ASP A 238 -10.58 -8.78 14.63
CA ASP A 238 -11.35 -9.90 15.19
C ASP A 238 -12.84 -9.55 15.34
N ALA A 239 -13.16 -8.31 15.75
CA ALA A 239 -14.52 -7.80 15.78
C ALA A 239 -15.16 -7.76 14.38
N THR A 240 -14.41 -7.31 13.37
CA THR A 240 -14.85 -7.29 11.98
C THR A 240 -15.12 -8.70 11.45
N ALA A 241 -14.27 -9.67 11.77
CA ALA A 241 -14.48 -11.06 11.38
C ALA A 241 -15.77 -11.63 11.98
N LYS A 242 -15.98 -11.44 13.28
CA LYS A 242 -17.20 -11.88 13.98
C LYS A 242 -18.45 -11.19 13.45
N PHE A 243 -18.38 -9.88 13.21
CA PHE A 243 -19.46 -9.10 12.63
C PHE A 243 -19.83 -9.61 11.23
N ALA A 244 -18.84 -9.79 10.35
CA ALA A 244 -19.07 -10.23 8.98
C ALA A 244 -19.72 -11.62 8.95
N ASP A 245 -19.26 -12.55 9.80
CA ASP A 245 -19.86 -13.88 9.95
C ASP A 245 -21.30 -13.85 10.43
N LEU A 246 -21.61 -13.01 11.40
CA LEU A 246 -22.97 -12.85 11.92
C LEU A 246 -23.89 -12.23 10.85
N TYR A 247 -23.45 -11.11 10.26
CA TYR A 247 -24.25 -10.33 9.32
C TYR A 247 -24.52 -11.08 8.02
N ALA A 248 -23.57 -11.90 7.54
CA ALA A 248 -23.77 -12.76 6.38
C ALA A 248 -24.91 -13.78 6.59
N ARG A 249 -25.12 -14.25 7.84
CA ARG A 249 -26.13 -15.27 8.16
C ARG A 249 -27.53 -14.70 8.36
N ASN A 250 -27.65 -13.59 9.07
CA ASN A 250 -28.95 -13.11 9.57
C ASN A 250 -29.28 -11.65 9.24
N ARG A 251 -28.36 -10.92 8.58
CA ARG A 251 -28.54 -9.50 8.21
C ARG A 251 -29.04 -8.63 9.38
N ASN A 252 -28.57 -8.92 10.59
CA ASN A 252 -29.04 -8.27 11.81
C ASN A 252 -28.71 -6.76 11.81
N ALA A 253 -29.76 -5.93 11.81
CA ALA A 253 -29.64 -4.47 11.78
C ALA A 253 -28.97 -3.88 13.03
N LYS A 254 -29.20 -4.46 14.22
CA LYS A 254 -28.53 -4.04 15.46
C LYS A 254 -27.03 -4.32 15.39
N ALA A 255 -26.64 -5.52 14.95
CA ALA A 255 -25.22 -5.85 14.80
C ALA A 255 -24.50 -4.91 13.83
N ARG A 256 -25.19 -4.49 12.76
CA ARG A 256 -24.68 -3.47 11.84
C ARG A 256 -24.51 -2.12 12.52
N ALA A 257 -25.52 -1.63 13.23
CA ALA A 257 -25.44 -0.34 13.93
C ALA A 257 -24.31 -0.33 14.99
N ASP A 258 -24.18 -1.40 15.76
CA ASP A 258 -23.14 -1.53 16.78
C ASP A 258 -21.73 -1.56 16.14
N TYR A 259 -21.57 -2.26 15.01
CA TYR A 259 -20.29 -2.28 14.26
C TYR A 259 -19.98 -0.92 13.61
N GLU A 260 -21.00 -0.24 13.09
CA GLU A 260 -20.87 1.11 12.56
C GLU A 260 -20.45 2.12 13.64
N ALA A 261 -20.95 1.98 14.86
CA ALA A 261 -20.50 2.78 16.01
C ALA A 261 -19.03 2.48 16.35
N LEU A 262 -18.64 1.20 16.43
CA LEU A 262 -17.26 0.79 16.65
C LEU A 262 -16.29 1.41 15.62
N LEU A 263 -16.66 1.40 14.33
CA LEU A 263 -15.83 2.03 13.29
C LEU A 263 -15.68 3.53 13.51
N THR A 264 -16.74 4.24 13.92
CA THR A 264 -16.68 5.67 14.25
C THR A 264 -15.73 5.93 15.42
N ASP A 265 -15.81 5.10 16.47
CA ASP A 265 -14.97 5.23 17.66
C ASP A 265 -13.50 4.97 17.32
N LEU A 266 -13.23 3.94 16.51
CA LEU A 266 -11.89 3.61 16.03
C LEU A 266 -11.31 4.75 15.17
N GLU A 267 -12.07 5.27 14.20
CA GLU A 267 -11.67 6.40 13.37
C GLU A 267 -11.33 7.63 14.24
N THR A 268 -12.20 7.97 15.19
CA THR A 268 -12.02 9.12 16.08
C THR A 268 -10.80 8.96 16.97
N THR A 269 -10.64 7.78 17.58
CA THR A 269 -9.54 7.53 18.52
C THR A 269 -8.19 7.53 17.80
N PHE A 270 -8.08 6.94 16.61
CA PHE A 270 -6.84 6.95 15.83
C PHE A 270 -6.51 8.35 15.29
N ALA A 271 -7.51 9.09 14.82
CA ALA A 271 -7.32 10.48 14.38
C ALA A 271 -6.83 11.37 15.53
N SER A 272 -7.51 11.32 16.68
CA SER A 272 -7.13 12.04 17.90
C SER A 272 -5.70 11.69 18.33
N ARG A 273 -5.34 10.39 18.31
CA ARG A 273 -3.99 9.96 18.66
C ARG A 273 -2.94 10.51 17.69
N THR A 274 -3.24 10.54 16.39
CA THR A 274 -2.35 11.09 15.37
C THR A 274 -2.10 12.57 15.62
N THR A 275 -3.16 13.35 15.89
CA THR A 275 -3.04 14.78 16.21
C THR A 275 -2.20 15.02 17.46
N ALA A 276 -2.44 14.26 18.54
CA ALA A 276 -1.70 14.41 19.79
C ALA A 276 -0.19 14.15 19.62
N LEU A 277 0.20 13.19 18.78
CA LEU A 277 1.62 12.96 18.47
C LEU A 277 2.22 14.14 17.70
N LEU A 278 1.51 14.66 16.69
CA LEU A 278 1.98 15.82 15.92
C LEU A 278 2.12 17.08 16.79
N GLU A 279 1.20 17.30 17.73
CA GLU A 279 1.26 18.42 18.69
C GLU A 279 2.48 18.31 19.61
N ASN A 280 2.77 17.12 20.13
CA ASN A 280 3.97 16.89 20.95
C ASN A 280 5.25 17.20 20.15
N ASN A 281 5.32 16.74 18.89
CA ASN A 281 6.51 16.94 18.06
C ASN A 281 6.72 18.43 17.73
N HIS A 282 5.64 19.21 17.62
CA HIS A 282 5.74 20.67 17.48
C HIS A 282 6.25 21.33 18.75
N ALA A 283 5.76 20.91 19.93
CA ALA A 283 6.23 21.44 21.21
C ALA A 283 7.71 21.15 21.45
N ASP A 284 8.18 19.95 21.11
CA ASP A 284 9.59 19.57 21.21
C ASP A 284 10.47 20.44 20.31
N LEU A 285 10.04 20.70 19.07
CA LEU A 285 10.74 21.60 18.15
C LEU A 285 10.80 23.03 18.68
N ASP A 286 9.70 23.55 19.24
CA ASP A 286 9.67 24.90 19.81
C ASP A 286 10.66 25.04 20.97
N VAL A 287 10.79 24.02 21.81
CA VAL A 287 11.79 23.97 22.89
C VAL A 287 13.21 23.94 22.31
N GLU A 288 13.49 23.11 21.31
CA GLU A 288 14.82 23.06 20.67
C GLU A 288 15.20 24.40 20.04
N ILE A 289 14.26 25.07 19.35
CA ILE A 289 14.46 26.41 18.78
C ILE A 289 14.79 27.43 19.88
N GLN A 290 14.08 27.38 21.02
CA GLN A 290 14.35 28.27 22.16
C GLN A 290 15.75 28.02 22.73
N VAL A 291 16.12 26.76 22.96
CA VAL A 291 17.45 26.38 23.47
C VAL A 291 18.55 26.83 22.51
N LEU A 292 18.37 26.66 21.19
CA LEU A 292 19.33 27.13 20.20
C LEU A 292 19.44 28.66 20.19
N ARG A 293 18.32 29.38 20.31
CA ARG A 293 18.31 30.84 20.39
C ARG A 293 19.07 31.34 21.62
N GLU A 294 18.86 30.71 22.78
CA GLU A 294 19.60 31.03 24.00
C GLU A 294 21.10 30.79 23.82
N ARG A 295 21.51 29.63 23.30
CA ARG A 295 22.93 29.33 23.02
C ARG A 295 23.57 30.34 22.08
N LEU A 296 22.88 30.70 20.99
CA LEU A 296 23.36 31.70 20.03
C LEU A 296 23.53 33.09 20.66
N GLN A 297 22.66 33.48 21.60
CA GLN A 297 22.79 34.74 22.34
C GLN A 297 24.01 34.74 23.28
N PHE A 298 24.34 33.60 23.89
CA PHE A 298 25.55 33.45 24.71
C PHE A 298 26.84 33.44 23.88
N GLU A 299 26.82 32.85 22.68
CA GLU A 299 27.99 32.78 21.79
C GLU A 299 28.21 34.06 20.97
N THR A 300 27.17 34.85 20.74
CA THR A 300 27.25 36.15 20.04
C THR A 300 26.84 37.27 21.01
N PRO A 301 27.68 37.61 22.01
CA PRO A 301 27.37 38.72 22.89
C PRO A 301 27.27 40.00 22.05
N ALA A 302 26.11 40.67 22.14
CA ALA A 302 25.90 41.96 21.50
C ALA A 302 27.01 42.94 21.95
N ARG A 303 27.72 43.52 20.98
CA ARG A 303 28.64 44.64 21.21
C ARG A 303 27.87 45.91 21.52
#